data_AF-A0A949WNK8-F1
#
_entry.id   AF-A0A949WNK8-F1
#
_cell.length_a   1.000
_cell.length_b   1.000
_cell.length_c   1.000
_cell.angle_alpha   90.00
_cell.angle_beta   90.00
_cell.angle_gamma   90.00
#
_symmetry.space_group_name_H-M   'P 1'
#
loop_
_entity.id
_entity.type
_entity.pdbx_description
1 polymer ?
#
loop_
_entity_poly.entity_id
_entity_poly.type
_entity_poly.pdbx_seq_one_letter_code
_entity_poly.pdbx_strand_id
1 'polypeptide(L)'
;MKQHSLFTISSSSIEVDEIQKYLSSVYNEPMQMIIMALKQKLGQVQSFHLHPYRVNRVNYLKVRFDGELGQFYLTIELSGYIEFPEIPEILSRLHINLSDATDAYWFVQYVKHKLCTSVVDKSV
;
A
#
# COMPACT_ATOMS: atom_id res chain seq x y z
N MET A 1 -19.72 -12.94 2.09
CA MET A 1 -19.66 -11.55 2.57
C MET A 1 -18.56 -10.84 1.80
N LYS A 2 -18.85 -9.76 1.07
CA LYS A 2 -17.78 -8.91 0.51
C LYS A 2 -17.18 -8.15 1.69
N GLN A 3 -15.90 -8.37 2.00
CA GLN A 3 -15.22 -7.55 2.99
C GLN A 3 -15.20 -6.12 2.49
N HIS A 4 -15.80 -5.22 3.26
CA HIS A 4 -15.87 -3.80 2.90
C HIS A 4 -14.63 -3.02 3.32
N SER A 5 -13.72 -3.61 4.11
CA SER A 5 -12.53 -2.91 4.59
C SER A 5 -11.29 -3.79 4.49
N LEU A 6 -10.18 -3.14 4.16
CA LEU A 6 -8.87 -3.76 4.00
C LEU A 6 -8.31 -4.16 5.36
N PHE A 7 -8.52 -3.32 6.39
CA PHE A 7 -8.07 -3.59 7.75
C PHE A 7 -9.25 -3.61 8.73
N THR A 8 -9.45 -4.73 9.42
CA THR A 8 -10.52 -4.85 10.44
C THR A 8 -10.06 -4.25 11.77
N ILE A 9 -10.03 -2.92 11.84
CA ILE A 9 -9.51 -2.16 12.99
C ILE A 9 -10.65 -1.81 13.95
N SER A 10 -10.55 -2.26 15.21
CA SER A 10 -11.53 -1.97 16.26
C SER A 10 -11.08 -0.95 17.30
N SER A 11 -9.78 -0.61 17.34
CA SER A 11 -9.19 0.31 18.33
C SER A 11 -8.42 1.46 17.68
N SER A 12 -8.42 2.61 18.35
CA SER A 12 -7.78 3.85 17.88
C SER A 12 -6.27 3.92 18.14
N SER A 13 -5.67 2.91 18.77
CA SER A 13 -4.27 2.88 19.18
C SER A 13 -3.54 1.64 18.64
N ILE A 14 -3.49 1.52 17.31
CA ILE A 14 -2.74 0.46 16.63
C ILE A 14 -1.35 0.96 16.30
N GLU A 15 -0.33 0.19 16.69
CA GLU A 15 1.04 0.39 16.22
C GLU A 15 1.20 -0.15 14.79
N VAL A 16 1.98 0.53 13.96
CA VAL A 16 2.15 0.16 12.53
C VAL A 16 2.70 -1.27 12.39
N ASP A 17 3.50 -1.74 13.34
CA ASP A 17 4.09 -3.08 13.34
C ASP A 17 3.03 -4.17 13.55
N GLU A 18 1.89 -3.82 14.14
CA GLU A 18 0.77 -4.73 14.39
C GLU A 18 -0.29 -4.72 13.30
N ILE A 19 -0.25 -3.76 12.37
CA ILE A 19 -1.30 -3.56 11.36
C ILE A 19 -1.52 -4.80 10.48
N GLN A 20 -0.49 -5.64 10.30
CA GLN A 20 -0.61 -6.91 9.58
C GLN A 20 -1.62 -7.87 10.22
N LYS A 21 -1.79 -7.83 11.54
CA LYS A 21 -2.76 -8.68 12.25
C LYS A 21 -4.21 -8.33 11.88
N TYR A 22 -4.42 -7.11 11.44
CA TYR A 22 -5.73 -6.57 11.07
C TYR A 22 -6.00 -6.64 9.57
N LEU A 23 -4.98 -6.98 8.75
CA LEU A 23 -5.16 -7.17 7.32
C LEU A 23 -6.13 -8.34 7.08
N SER A 24 -7.21 -8.03 6.38
CA SER A 24 -8.18 -9.02 5.94
C SER A 24 -7.49 -10.14 5.15
N SER A 25 -7.71 -11.39 5.55
CA SER A 25 -6.96 -12.55 5.04
C SER A 25 -7.03 -12.74 3.52
N VAL A 26 -8.14 -12.32 2.90
CA VAL A 26 -8.36 -12.34 1.45
C VAL A 26 -7.35 -11.46 0.68
N TYR A 27 -6.78 -10.45 1.35
CA TYR A 27 -5.84 -9.51 0.73
C TYR A 27 -4.38 -9.77 1.11
N ASN A 28 -4.08 -10.82 1.88
CA ASN A 28 -2.69 -11.15 2.26
C ASN A 28 -1.80 -11.38 1.04
N GLU A 29 -2.23 -12.22 0.10
CA GLU A 29 -1.46 -12.56 -1.10
C GLU A 29 -1.30 -11.35 -2.06
N PRO A 30 -2.38 -10.64 -2.46
CA PRO A 30 -2.24 -9.42 -3.27
C PRO A 30 -1.29 -8.39 -2.63
N MET A 31 -1.36 -8.23 -1.31
CA MET A 31 -0.50 -7.31 -0.59
C MET A 31 0.97 -7.72 -0.66
N GLN A 32 1.26 -9.01 -0.42
CA GLN A 32 2.62 -9.53 -0.52
C GLN A 32 3.20 -9.35 -1.93
N MET A 33 2.41 -9.64 -2.97
CA MET A 33 2.83 -9.45 -4.36
C MET A 33 3.20 -7.99 -4.63
N ILE A 34 2.38 -7.03 -4.18
CA ILE A 34 2.68 -5.59 -4.32
C ILE A 34 3.98 -5.24 -3.60
N ILE A 35 4.14 -5.64 -2.33
CA ILE A 35 5.36 -5.34 -1.56
C ILE A 35 6.60 -5.92 -2.22
N MET A 36 6.55 -7.17 -2.68
CA MET A 36 7.67 -7.81 -3.38
C MET A 36 8.04 -7.06 -4.67
N ALA A 37 7.05 -6.73 -5.49
CA ALA A 37 7.27 -6.03 -6.74
C ALA A 37 7.86 -4.62 -6.51
N LEU A 38 7.40 -3.92 -5.46
CA LEU A 38 7.94 -2.62 -5.07
C LEU A 38 9.37 -2.70 -4.55
N LYS A 39 9.71 -3.71 -3.73
CA LYS A 39 11.09 -3.92 -3.27
C LYS A 39 12.04 -4.17 -4.45
N GLN A 40 11.64 -5.01 -5.41
CA GLN A 40 12.44 -5.26 -6.62
C GLN A 40 12.61 -3.99 -7.45
N LYS A 41 11.58 -3.16 -7.56
CA LYS A 41 11.60 -1.93 -8.37
C LYS A 41 12.40 -0.80 -7.75
N LEU A 42 12.31 -0.63 -6.42
CA LEU A 42 12.81 0.55 -5.71
C LEU A 42 14.14 0.31 -5.01
N GLY A 43 14.48 -0.95 -4.67
CA GLY A 43 15.56 -1.24 -3.72
C GLY A 43 15.25 -0.63 -2.36
N GLN A 44 16.27 -0.07 -1.70
CA GLN A 44 16.07 0.69 -0.46
C GLN A 44 15.29 1.99 -0.72
N VAL A 45 14.12 2.14 -0.08
CA VAL A 45 13.32 3.36 -0.13
C VAL A 45 13.97 4.46 0.71
N GLN A 46 14.22 5.62 0.09
CA GLN A 46 14.88 6.77 0.70
C GLN A 46 13.88 7.84 1.14
N SER A 47 12.83 8.07 0.34
CA SER A 47 11.79 9.04 0.67
C SER A 47 10.41 8.64 0.17
N PHE A 48 9.40 9.29 0.74
CA PHE A 48 8.00 9.04 0.50
C PHE A 48 7.23 10.35 0.46
N HIS A 49 6.40 10.54 -0.55
CA HIS A 49 5.57 11.72 -0.71
C HIS A 49 4.12 11.35 -0.97
N LEU A 50 3.22 11.99 -0.24
CA LEU A 50 1.78 11.75 -0.34
C LEU A 50 1.09 13.04 -0.74
N HIS A 51 0.20 12.92 -1.72
CA HIS A 51 -0.54 14.03 -2.31
C HIS A 51 -2.02 13.63 -2.42
N PRO A 52 -2.88 14.11 -1.50
CA PRO A 52 -4.31 13.95 -1.62
C PRO A 52 -4.86 14.95 -2.65
N TYR A 53 -5.76 14.49 -3.50
CA TYR A 53 -6.42 15.34 -4.50
C TYR A 53 -7.81 14.82 -4.84
N ARG A 54 -8.61 15.63 -5.53
CA ARG A 54 -10.01 15.31 -5.88
C ARG A 54 -10.27 15.67 -7.33
N VAL A 55 -10.84 14.74 -8.10
CA VAL A 55 -11.23 14.93 -9.50
C VAL A 55 -12.66 14.44 -9.68
N ASN A 56 -13.54 15.24 -10.29
CA ASN A 56 -14.92 14.85 -10.59
C ASN A 56 -15.69 14.21 -9.41
N ARG A 57 -15.49 14.74 -8.20
CA ARG A 57 -16.07 14.27 -6.92
C ARG A 57 -15.51 12.95 -6.38
N VAL A 58 -14.53 12.35 -7.04
CA VAL A 58 -13.79 11.19 -6.56
C VAL A 58 -12.54 11.65 -5.82
N ASN A 59 -12.28 11.05 -4.66
CA ASN A 59 -11.09 11.34 -3.86
C ASN A 59 -9.97 10.38 -4.24
N TYR A 60 -8.77 10.93 -4.37
CA TYR A 60 -7.58 10.19 -4.72
C TYR A 60 -6.44 10.49 -3.75
N LEU A 61 -5.55 9.52 -3.61
CA LEU A 61 -4.26 9.66 -2.97
C LEU A 61 -3.18 9.26 -3.97
N LYS A 62 -2.33 10.20 -4.37
CA LYS A 62 -1.12 9.88 -5.11
C LYS A 62 0.02 9.73 -4.13
N VAL A 63 0.75 8.65 -4.28
CA VAL A 63 1.88 8.30 -3.44
C VAL A 63 3.09 8.09 -4.33
N ARG A 64 4.16 8.85 -4.09
CA ARG A 64 5.46 8.67 -4.73
C ARG A 64 6.42 8.04 -3.74
N PHE A 65 7.03 6.95 -4.18
CA PHE A 65 8.17 6.34 -3.51
C PHE A 65 9.42 6.64 -4.32
N ASP A 66 10.45 7.11 -3.63
CA ASP A 66 11.77 7.34 -4.20
C ASP A 66 12.73 6.35 -3.52
N GLY A 67 13.25 5.40 -4.31
CA GLY A 67 14.23 4.41 -3.88
C GLY A 67 15.53 4.53 -4.67
N GLU A 68 16.55 3.80 -4.22
CA GLU A 68 17.88 3.83 -4.84
C GLU A 68 17.88 3.36 -6.30
N LEU A 69 16.97 2.44 -6.67
CA LEU A 69 16.86 1.88 -8.03
C LEU A 69 15.89 2.66 -8.92
N GLY A 70 15.16 3.63 -8.37
CA GLY A 70 14.27 4.50 -9.13
C GLY A 70 13.03 4.96 -8.37
N GLN A 71 12.02 5.38 -9.13
CA GLN A 71 10.78 5.93 -8.61
C GLN A 71 9.58 5.05 -8.95
N PHE A 72 8.58 5.10 -8.08
CA PHE A 72 7.30 4.45 -8.32
C PHE A 72 6.15 5.34 -7.84
N TYR A 73 5.06 5.29 -8.61
CA TYR A 73 3.85 6.06 -8.34
C TYR A 73 2.67 5.12 -8.11
N LEU A 74 2.10 5.19 -6.91
CA LEU A 74 0.83 4.57 -6.59
C LEU A 74 -0.27 5.63 -6.63
N THR A 75 -1.37 5.30 -7.28
CA THR A 75 -2.61 6.06 -7.18
C THR A 75 -3.65 5.20 -6.46
N ILE A 76 -4.23 5.74 -5.40
CA ILE A 76 -5.31 5.14 -4.64
C ILE A 76 -6.57 5.93 -4.94
N GLU A 77 -7.60 5.26 -5.43
CA GLU A 77 -8.94 5.81 -5.56
C GLU A 77 -9.80 5.36 -4.37
N LEU A 78 -10.56 6.29 -3.78
CA LEU A 78 -11.49 6.01 -2.69
C LEU A 78 -12.90 5.83 -3.26
N SER A 79 -13.29 4.59 -3.53
CA SER A 79 -14.50 4.26 -4.31
C SER A 79 -15.51 3.36 -3.57
N GLY A 80 -15.29 3.05 -2.29
CA GLY A 80 -16.21 2.24 -1.47
C GLY A 80 -16.08 0.73 -1.68
N TYR A 81 -15.09 0.30 -2.45
CA TYR A 81 -14.72 -1.10 -2.64
C TYR A 81 -13.20 -1.27 -2.76
N ILE A 82 -12.73 -2.50 -2.63
CA ILE A 82 -11.31 -2.85 -2.69
C ILE A 82 -11.04 -3.60 -3.99
N GLU A 83 -10.05 -3.13 -4.74
CA GLU A 83 -9.57 -3.78 -5.95
C GLU A 83 -8.06 -3.56 -6.08
N PHE A 84 -7.33 -4.68 -6.11
CA PHE A 84 -5.92 -4.70 -6.43
C PHE A 84 -5.76 -5.10 -7.90
N PRO A 85 -4.98 -4.36 -8.70
CA PRO A 85 -4.72 -4.73 -10.08
C PRO A 85 -3.71 -5.89 -10.12
N GLU A 86 -3.64 -6.55 -11.27
CA GLU A 86 -2.53 -7.44 -11.58
C GLU A 86 -1.21 -6.64 -11.63
N ILE A 87 -0.12 -7.27 -11.20
CA ILE A 87 1.21 -6.65 -11.24
C ILE A 87 1.73 -6.71 -12.69
N PRO A 88 1.92 -5.57 -13.37
CA PRO A 88 2.45 -5.57 -14.72
C PRO A 88 3.93 -5.97 -14.72
N GLU A 89 4.40 -6.55 -15.84
CA GLU A 89 5.81 -6.88 -16.05
C GLU A 89 6.74 -5.66 -15.88
N ILE A 90 6.28 -4.49 -16.34
CA ILE A 90 6.98 -3.21 -16.16
C ILE A 90 6.23 -2.35 -15.15
N LEU A 91 6.67 -2.41 -13.89
CA LEU A 91 6.07 -1.67 -12.78
C LEU A 91 6.54 -0.20 -12.77
N SER A 92 5.84 0.66 -13.51
CA SER A 92 6.07 2.12 -13.50
C SER A 92 5.07 2.87 -12.60
N ARG A 93 3.81 2.41 -12.58
CA ARG A 93 2.73 2.94 -11.77
C ARG A 93 1.73 1.84 -11.44
N LEU A 94 1.01 2.00 -10.34
CA LEU A 94 -0.09 1.12 -9.95
C LEU A 94 -1.31 1.97 -9.58
N HIS A 95 -2.50 1.46 -9.88
CA HIS A 95 -3.77 2.06 -9.47
C HIS A 95 -4.54 1.06 -8.63
N ILE A 96 -4.93 1.42 -7.42
CA ILE A 96 -5.73 0.56 -6.53
C ILE A 96 -7.01 1.28 -6.13
N ASN A 97 -8.08 0.52 -5.94
CA ASN A 97 -9.29 1.00 -5.30
C ASN A 97 -9.28 0.57 -3.83
N LEU A 98 -9.53 1.51 -2.93
CA LEU A 98 -9.75 1.24 -1.51
C LEU A 98 -11.10 1.81 -1.08
N SER A 99 -11.67 1.22 -0.04
CA SER A 99 -13.03 1.54 0.36
C SER A 99 -13.16 2.96 0.90
N ASP A 100 -12.23 3.37 1.78
CA ASP A 100 -12.29 4.68 2.43
C ASP A 100 -10.91 5.24 2.79
N ALA A 101 -10.92 6.42 3.40
CA ALA A 101 -9.69 7.11 3.81
C ALA A 101 -8.95 6.39 4.95
N THR A 102 -9.64 5.60 5.77
CA THR A 102 -9.03 4.83 6.86
C THR A 102 -8.20 3.69 6.27
N ASP A 103 -8.79 2.93 5.35
CA ASP A 103 -8.07 1.88 4.61
C ASP A 103 -6.88 2.47 3.85
N ALA A 104 -7.06 3.60 3.18
CA ALA A 104 -5.97 4.26 2.45
C ALA A 104 -4.83 4.74 3.37
N TYR A 105 -5.17 5.31 4.52
CA TYR A 105 -4.17 5.71 5.51
C TYR A 105 -3.34 4.51 5.99
N TRP A 106 -4.01 3.45 6.46
CA TRP A 106 -3.33 2.28 7.00
C TRP A 106 -2.59 1.48 5.92
N PHE A 107 -3.13 1.40 4.70
CA PHE A 107 -2.44 0.83 3.57
C PHE A 107 -1.12 1.53 3.33
N VAL A 108 -1.12 2.86 3.29
CA VAL A 108 0.10 3.65 3.09
C VAL A 108 1.10 3.43 4.21
N GLN A 109 0.67 3.43 5.47
CA GLN A 109 1.56 3.19 6.61
C GLN A 109 2.16 1.78 6.56
N TYR A 110 1.34 0.77 6.22
CA TYR A 110 1.80 -0.61 6.08
C TYR A 110 2.84 -0.75 4.97
N VAL A 111 2.56 -0.23 3.77
CA VAL A 111 3.49 -0.29 2.64
C VAL A 111 4.78 0.46 2.98
N LYS A 112 4.68 1.68 3.52
CA LYS A 112 5.84 2.45 3.96
C LYS A 112 6.67 1.65 4.96
N HIS A 113 6.04 1.08 5.98
CA HIS A 113 6.75 0.28 6.98
C HIS A 113 7.46 -0.90 6.33
N LYS A 114 6.78 -1.69 5.47
CA LYS A 114 7.35 -2.88 4.80
C LYS A 114 8.47 -2.56 3.80
N LEU A 115 8.48 -1.36 3.22
CA LEU A 115 9.52 -0.93 2.29
C LEU A 115 10.69 -0.23 2.98
N CYS A 116 10.45 0.46 4.10
CA CYS A 116 11.49 1.18 4.86
C CYS A 116 12.19 0.30 5.91
N THR A 117 11.53 -0.73 6.44
CA THR A 117 12.24 -1.76 7.21
C THR A 117 13.02 -2.62 6.24
N SER A 118 14.33 -2.38 6.18
CA SER A 118 15.29 -3.34 5.66
C SER A 118 15.18 -4.59 6.51
N VAL A 119 14.38 -5.57 6.06
CA VAL A 119 14.58 -6.94 6.52
C VAL A 119 15.95 -7.29 5.98
N VAL A 120 16.95 -7.23 6.86
CA VAL A 120 18.15 -8.03 6.67
C VAL A 120 17.63 -9.45 6.68
N ASP A 121 17.38 -10.01 5.50
CA ASP A 121 17.30 -11.45 5.35
C ASP A 121 18.68 -11.96 5.74
N LYS A 122 18.86 -12.19 7.05
CA LYS A 122 19.91 -13.07 7.54
C LYS A 122 19.48 -14.47 7.16
N SER A 123 19.67 -14.81 5.89
CA SER A 123 19.88 -16.19 5.50
C SER A 123 21.16 -16.64 6.19
N VAL A 124 20.99 -17.32 7.33
CA VAL A 124 22.01 -18.23 7.88
C VAL A 124 21.95 -19.50 7.05
#